data_AF-A0A7G6YFD9-F1
#
_entry.id   AF-A0A7G6YFD9-F1
#
_cell.length_a   1.000
_cell.length_b   1.000
_cell.length_c   1.000
_cell.angle_alpha   90.00
_cell.angle_beta   90.00
_cell.angle_gamma   90.00
#
_symmetry.space_group_name_H-M   'P 1'
#
loop_
_entity.id
_entity.type
_entity.pdbx_description
1 polymer ?
#
loop_
_entity_poly.entity_id
_entity_poly.type
_entity_poly.pdbx_seq_one_letter_code
_entity_poly.pdbx_strand_id
1 'polypeptide(L)'
;MAKRGRSGEANRREASYARLRQAHDAAAARHAEDRDREAAKRHAADAMLKLEAKWGTRVDALKRLSEVSRSIDRLRREQDAALLERDELIAQLREVGETWNSLAAQTRLSRQALSKRTL
;
A
#
# COMPACT_ATOMS: atom_id res chain seq x y z
N MET A 1 -72.62 -22.50 -13.92
CA MET A 1 -71.52 -23.25 -13.27
C MET A 1 -70.34 -23.36 -14.24
N ALA A 2 -69.30 -22.52 -14.12
CA ALA A 2 -67.95 -22.75 -14.69
C ALA A 2 -67.04 -21.52 -14.49
N LYS A 3 -66.40 -21.36 -13.31
CA LYS A 3 -65.33 -20.34 -13.14
C LYS A 3 -64.32 -20.63 -12.01
N ARG A 4 -64.17 -21.89 -11.57
CA ARG A 4 -63.22 -22.25 -10.48
C ARG A 4 -61.97 -23.03 -10.94
N GLY A 5 -61.86 -23.44 -12.21
CA GLY A 5 -60.71 -24.20 -12.72
C GLY A 5 -59.50 -23.37 -13.21
N ARG A 6 -59.74 -22.17 -13.78
CA ARG A 6 -58.66 -21.35 -14.40
C ARG A 6 -57.71 -20.69 -13.40
N SER A 7 -58.16 -20.36 -12.18
CA SER A 7 -57.29 -19.69 -11.19
C SER A 7 -56.25 -20.65 -10.58
N GLY A 8 -56.59 -21.94 -10.44
CA GLY A 8 -55.68 -22.95 -9.91
C GLY A 8 -54.50 -23.26 -10.85
N GLU A 9 -54.74 -23.28 -12.16
CA GLU A 9 -53.66 -23.48 -13.15
C GLU A 9 -52.77 -22.24 -13.30
N ALA A 10 -53.36 -21.04 -13.25
CA ALA A 10 -52.60 -19.79 -13.27
C ALA A 10 -51.67 -19.70 -12.05
N ASN A 11 -52.17 -19.99 -10.84
CA ASN A 11 -51.37 -20.01 -9.61
C ASN A 11 -50.25 -21.07 -9.64
N ARG A 12 -50.48 -22.25 -10.24
CA ARG A 12 -49.44 -23.28 -10.38
C ARG A 12 -48.34 -22.86 -11.35
N ARG A 13 -48.69 -22.23 -12.47
CA ARG A 13 -47.72 -21.71 -13.44
C ARG A 13 -46.90 -20.60 -12.83
N GLU A 14 -47.54 -19.65 -12.14
CA GLU A 14 -46.86 -18.56 -11.43
C GLU A 14 -45.89 -19.08 -10.36
N ALA A 15 -46.30 -20.05 -9.54
CA ALA A 15 -45.42 -20.70 -8.57
C ALA A 15 -44.25 -21.44 -9.24
N SER A 16 -44.47 -22.06 -10.41
CA SER A 16 -43.41 -22.71 -11.19
C SER A 16 -42.41 -21.69 -11.74
N TYR A 17 -42.89 -20.56 -12.28
CA TYR A 17 -42.03 -19.49 -12.76
C TYR A 17 -41.24 -18.83 -11.63
N ALA A 18 -41.84 -18.66 -10.44
CA ALA A 18 -41.16 -18.15 -9.27
C ALA A 18 -40.01 -19.08 -8.84
N ARG A 19 -40.23 -20.39 -8.79
CA ARG A 19 -39.17 -21.38 -8.49
C ARG A 19 -38.07 -21.38 -9.55
N LEU A 20 -38.43 -21.31 -10.83
CA LEU A 20 -37.47 -21.27 -11.92
C LEU A 20 -36.60 -20.00 -11.86
N ARG A 21 -37.21 -18.85 -11.57
CA ARG A 21 -36.51 -17.58 -11.38
C ARG A 21 -35.57 -17.64 -10.18
N GLN A 22 -36.05 -18.12 -9.03
CA GLN A 22 -35.21 -18.30 -7.84
C GLN A 22 -34.03 -19.25 -8.10
N ALA A 23 -34.24 -20.34 -8.82
CA ALA A 23 -33.17 -21.26 -9.19
C ALA A 23 -32.14 -20.60 -10.13
N HIS A 24 -32.62 -19.83 -11.12
CA HIS A 24 -31.76 -19.09 -12.04
C HIS A 24 -30.96 -17.99 -11.33
N ASP A 25 -31.60 -17.23 -10.45
CA ASP A 25 -30.96 -16.16 -9.67
C ASP A 25 -29.90 -16.75 -8.72
N ALA A 26 -30.22 -17.87 -8.06
CA ALA A 26 -29.27 -18.59 -7.21
C ALA A 26 -28.11 -19.22 -7.99
N ALA A 27 -28.33 -19.65 -9.24
CA ALA A 27 -27.26 -20.12 -10.12
C ALA A 27 -26.39 -18.95 -10.60
N ALA A 28 -27.00 -17.83 -11.00
CA ALA A 28 -26.30 -16.63 -11.42
C ALA A 28 -25.43 -16.05 -10.29
N ALA A 29 -25.92 -16.04 -9.05
CA ALA A 29 -25.16 -15.64 -7.87
C ALA A 29 -23.93 -16.54 -7.65
N ARG A 30 -24.08 -17.87 -7.72
CA ARG A 30 -22.95 -18.82 -7.61
C ARG A 30 -21.92 -18.60 -8.71
N HIS A 31 -22.36 -18.41 -9.96
CA HIS A 31 -21.44 -18.13 -11.07
C HIS A 31 -20.74 -16.77 -10.92
N ALA A 32 -21.37 -15.76 -10.31
CA ALA A 32 -20.70 -14.51 -9.99
C ALA A 32 -19.61 -14.74 -8.93
N GLU A 33 -19.92 -15.42 -7.83
CA GLU A 33 -18.95 -15.74 -6.78
C GLU A 33 -17.76 -16.55 -7.30
N ASP A 34 -18.01 -17.54 -8.14
CA ASP A 34 -16.94 -18.38 -8.71
C ASP A 34 -16.04 -17.58 -9.66
N ARG A 35 -16.62 -16.66 -10.44
CA ARG A 35 -15.85 -15.73 -11.29
C ARG A 35 -14.98 -14.80 -10.46
N ASP A 36 -15.52 -14.25 -9.37
CA ASP A 36 -14.76 -13.35 -8.48
C ASP A 36 -13.61 -14.10 -7.80
N ARG A 37 -13.85 -15.33 -7.33
CA ARG A 37 -12.79 -16.19 -6.78
C ARG A 37 -11.70 -16.49 -7.80
N GLU A 38 -12.09 -16.82 -9.03
CA GLU A 38 -11.14 -17.14 -10.09
C GLU A 38 -10.33 -15.91 -10.52
N ALA A 39 -10.97 -14.74 -10.61
CA ALA A 39 -10.29 -13.46 -10.86
C ALA A 39 -9.28 -13.14 -9.76
N ALA A 40 -9.64 -13.33 -8.49
CA ALA A 40 -8.76 -13.12 -7.36
C ALA A 40 -7.53 -14.06 -7.39
N LYS A 41 -7.73 -15.35 -7.74
CA LYS A 41 -6.63 -16.31 -7.91
C LYS A 41 -5.66 -15.90 -9.02
N ARG A 42 -6.18 -15.48 -10.18
CA ARG A 42 -5.35 -15.01 -11.30
C ARG A 42 -4.57 -13.76 -10.91
N HIS A 43 -5.22 -12.79 -10.28
CA HIS A 43 -4.54 -11.59 -9.78
C HIS A 43 -3.42 -11.92 -8.80
N ALA A 44 -3.64 -12.88 -7.88
CA ALA A 44 -2.61 -13.32 -6.95
C ALA A 44 -1.43 -14.02 -7.66
N ALA A 45 -1.72 -14.86 -8.67
CA ALA A 45 -0.69 -15.52 -9.48
C ALA A 45 0.15 -14.50 -10.27
N ASP A 46 -0.52 -13.54 -10.92
CA ASP A 46 0.16 -12.47 -11.67
C ASP A 46 1.03 -11.60 -10.76
N ALA A 47 0.57 -11.32 -9.53
CA ALA A 47 1.34 -10.60 -8.54
C ALA A 47 2.59 -11.38 -8.09
N MET A 48 2.49 -12.70 -7.94
CA MET A 48 3.64 -13.56 -7.64
C MET A 48 4.64 -13.60 -8.78
N LEU A 49 4.19 -13.75 -10.04
CA LEU A 49 5.09 -13.71 -11.20
C LEU A 49 5.87 -12.39 -11.29
N LYS A 50 5.20 -11.26 -11.03
CA LYS A 50 5.85 -9.93 -11.00
C LYS A 50 6.85 -9.80 -9.85
N LEU A 51 6.53 -10.35 -8.69
CA LEU A 51 7.44 -10.38 -7.53
C LEU A 51 8.68 -11.20 -7.88
N GLU A 52 8.49 -12.40 -8.42
CA GLU A 52 9.55 -13.34 -8.77
C GLU A 52 10.47 -12.84 -9.86
N ALA A 53 9.90 -12.23 -10.91
CA ALA A 53 10.67 -11.66 -12.00
C ALA A 53 11.64 -10.55 -11.55
N LYS A 54 11.29 -9.79 -10.49
CA LYS A 54 12.09 -8.66 -10.03
C LYS A 54 12.96 -8.98 -8.81
N TRP A 55 12.46 -9.78 -7.89
CA TRP A 55 13.04 -9.95 -6.55
C TRP A 55 13.36 -11.40 -6.20
N GLY A 56 13.17 -12.35 -7.11
CA GLY A 56 13.32 -13.77 -6.83
C GLY A 56 12.17 -14.31 -5.98
N THR A 57 12.38 -15.40 -5.27
CA THR A 57 11.29 -16.04 -4.52
C THR A 57 10.68 -15.09 -3.48
N ARG A 58 9.46 -15.38 -3.02
CA ARG A 58 8.85 -14.62 -1.91
C ARG A 58 9.76 -14.52 -0.68
N VAL A 59 10.54 -15.57 -0.40
CA VAL A 59 11.49 -15.60 0.72
C VAL A 59 12.64 -14.62 0.46
N ASP A 60 13.19 -14.60 -0.75
CA ASP A 60 14.25 -13.66 -1.16
C ASP A 60 13.77 -12.21 -1.08
N ALA A 61 12.55 -11.94 -1.55
CA ALA A 61 11.95 -10.61 -1.48
C ALA A 61 11.79 -10.12 -0.03
N LEU A 62 11.33 -10.99 0.88
CA LEU A 62 11.19 -10.65 2.30
C LEU A 62 12.55 -10.47 2.99
N LYS A 63 13.54 -11.31 2.66
CA LYS A 63 14.91 -11.15 3.15
C LYS A 63 15.48 -9.81 2.70
N ARG A 64 15.33 -9.47 1.41
CA ARG A 64 15.80 -8.21 0.85
C ARG A 64 15.10 -7.01 1.48
N LEU A 65 13.80 -7.09 1.72
CA LEU A 65 13.05 -6.06 2.44
C LEU A 65 13.64 -5.83 3.84
N SER A 66 13.88 -6.91 4.59
CA SER A 66 14.48 -6.81 5.93
C SER A 66 15.87 -6.17 5.92
N GLU A 67 16.73 -6.55 4.97
CA GLU A 67 18.06 -5.97 4.78
C GLU A 67 17.99 -4.47 4.47
N VAL A 68 17.12 -4.08 3.52
CA VAL A 68 16.93 -2.68 3.12
C VAL A 68 16.39 -1.86 4.29
N SER A 69 15.40 -2.36 5.03
CA SER A 69 14.87 -1.69 6.22
C SER A 69 15.95 -1.43 7.26
N ARG A 70 16.78 -2.45 7.58
CA ARG A 70 17.90 -2.29 8.52
C ARG A 70 18.94 -1.28 8.02
N SER A 71 19.22 -1.29 6.71
CA SER A 71 20.15 -0.33 6.11
C SER A 71 19.61 1.09 6.19
N ILE A 72 18.30 1.29 5.98
CA ILE A 72 17.66 2.61 6.12
C ILE A 72 17.77 3.08 7.57
N ASP A 73 17.46 2.22 8.54
CA ASP A 73 17.55 2.59 9.95
C ASP A 73 18.98 2.94 10.37
N ARG A 74 19.98 2.19 9.86
CA ARG A 74 21.39 2.49 10.07
C ARG A 74 21.78 3.84 9.48
N LEU A 75 21.45 4.08 8.21
CA LEU A 75 21.76 5.34 7.53
C LEU A 75 21.09 6.54 8.19
N ARG A 76 19.86 6.37 8.73
CA ARG A 76 19.19 7.41 9.51
C ARG A 76 19.97 7.77 10.76
N ARG A 77 20.42 6.77 11.53
CA ARG A 77 21.25 7.01 12.73
C ARG A 77 22.58 7.68 12.39
N GLU A 78 23.23 7.23 11.31
CA GLU A 78 24.48 7.84 10.83
C GLU A 78 24.25 9.29 10.37
N GLN A 79 23.13 9.56 9.68
CA GLN A 79 22.72 10.92 9.31
C GLN A 79 22.47 11.78 10.55
N ASP A 80 21.73 11.29 11.53
CA ASP A 80 21.40 12.03 12.76
C ASP A 80 22.68 12.36 13.54
N ALA A 81 23.62 11.41 13.65
CA ALA A 81 24.91 11.63 14.28
C ALA A 81 25.74 12.71 13.56
N ALA A 82 25.83 12.64 12.23
CA ALA A 82 26.54 13.65 11.43
C ALA A 82 25.88 15.03 11.50
N LEU A 83 24.54 15.08 11.63
CA LEU A 83 23.81 16.33 11.81
C LEU A 83 24.11 16.96 13.17
N LEU A 84 24.14 16.17 14.24
CA LEU A 84 24.52 16.62 15.59
C LEU A 84 25.95 17.16 15.60
N GLU A 85 26.91 16.40 15.08
CA GLU A 85 28.32 16.82 15.01
C GLU A 85 28.47 18.13 14.24
N ARG A 86 27.77 18.27 13.09
CA ARG A 86 27.80 19.52 12.32
C ARG A 86 27.24 20.69 13.12
N ASP A 87 26.13 20.49 13.83
CA ASP A 87 25.48 21.57 14.58
C ASP A 87 26.32 21.98 15.81
N GLU A 88 27.00 21.03 16.46
CA GLU A 88 28.01 21.30 17.50
C GLU A 88 29.20 22.10 16.94
N LEU A 89 29.76 21.70 15.80
CA LEU A 89 30.85 22.42 15.13
C LEU A 89 30.45 23.83 14.75
N ILE A 90 29.23 24.02 14.22
CA ILE A 90 28.69 25.34 13.91
C ILE A 90 28.65 26.19 15.18
N ALA A 91 28.15 25.66 16.31
CA ALA A 91 28.09 26.39 17.57
C ALA A 91 29.49 26.82 18.05
N GLN A 92 30.47 25.90 18.05
CA GLN A 92 31.85 26.20 18.45
C GLN A 92 32.51 27.24 17.53
N LEU A 93 32.31 27.13 16.20
CA LEU A 93 32.83 28.10 15.24
C LEU A 93 32.21 29.49 15.45
N ARG A 94 30.93 29.55 15.84
CA ARG A 94 30.25 30.80 16.18
C ARG A 94 30.84 31.46 17.43
N GLU A 95 31.26 30.68 18.42
CA GLU A 95 31.90 31.18 19.65
C GLU A 95 33.27 31.82 19.37
N VAL A 96 34.04 31.28 18.42
CA VAL A 96 35.34 31.85 18.01
C VAL A 96 35.22 32.98 16.98
N GLY A 97 33.99 33.42 16.67
CA GLY A 97 33.74 34.62 15.88
C GLY A 97 33.41 34.39 14.40
N GLU A 98 33.28 33.14 13.94
CA GLU A 98 32.86 32.89 12.55
C GLU A 98 31.47 33.46 12.29
N THR A 99 31.31 34.16 11.17
CA THR A 99 30.02 34.74 10.81
C THR A 99 29.13 33.72 10.12
N TRP A 100 27.81 33.89 10.22
CA TRP A 100 26.87 33.06 9.47
C TRP A 100 27.07 33.10 7.94
N ASN A 101 27.70 34.17 7.39
CA ASN A 101 28.05 34.22 5.97
C ASN A 101 29.20 33.28 5.63
N SER A 102 30.25 33.28 6.46
CA SER A 102 31.41 32.40 6.31
C SER A 102 30.97 30.93 6.34
N LEU A 103 30.15 30.56 7.34
CA LEU A 103 29.64 29.21 7.49
C LEU A 103 28.71 28.78 6.35
N ALA A 104 27.84 29.68 5.86
CA ALA A 104 26.97 29.39 4.72
C ALA A 104 27.76 29.12 3.43
N ALA A 105 28.85 29.85 3.21
CA ALA A 105 29.72 29.67 2.04
C ALA A 105 30.41 28.29 2.04
N GLN A 106 30.75 27.76 3.21
CA GLN A 106 31.44 26.46 3.33
C GLN A 106 30.49 25.25 3.35
N THR A 107 29.27 25.40 3.89
CA THR A 107 28.37 24.27 4.14
C THR A 107 27.31 24.05 3.06
N ARG A 108 27.24 24.93 2.04
CA ARG A 108 26.15 24.98 1.04
C ARG A 108 24.75 25.14 1.64
N LEU A 109 24.66 25.51 2.92
CA LEU A 109 23.40 25.80 3.61
C LEU A 109 23.11 27.30 3.55
N SER A 110 21.83 27.65 3.46
CA SER A 110 21.45 29.06 3.58
C SER A 110 21.66 29.54 5.01
N ARG A 111 21.94 30.83 5.16
CA ARG A 111 22.10 31.49 6.47
C ARG A 111 20.92 31.20 7.41
N GLN A 112 19.70 31.23 6.86
CA GLN A 112 18.47 30.96 7.60
C GLN A 112 18.34 29.49 8.02
N ALA A 113 18.83 28.56 7.19
CA ALA A 113 18.85 27.14 7.53
C ALA A 113 19.81 26.85 8.68
N LEU A 114 20.96 27.52 8.70
CA LEU A 114 21.93 27.44 9.80
C LEU A 114 21.35 28.00 11.10
N SER A 115 20.79 29.21 11.08
CA SER A 115 20.30 29.88 12.29
C SER A 115 19.11 29.19 12.96
N LYS A 116 18.26 28.50 12.19
CA LYS A 116 17.07 27.79 12.70
C LYS A 116 17.40 26.45 13.36
N ARG A 117 18.57 25.88 13.09
CA ARG A 117 18.98 24.56 13.59
C ARG A 117 19.75 24.64 14.91
N THR A 118 20.33 25.81 15.20
CA THR A 118 21.06 26.09 16.44
C THR A 118 20.20 26.74 17.53
N LEU A 119 18.90 26.93 17.30
CA LEU A 119 17.90 27.40 18.28
C LEU A 119 17.07 26.22 18.77
#